data_AF-A0A960NRA5-F1
#
_entry.id   AF-A0A960NRA5-F1
#
_cell.length_a   1.000
_cell.length_b   1.000
_cell.length_c   1.000
_cell.angle_alpha   90.00
_cell.angle_beta   90.00
_cell.angle_gamma   90.00
#
_symmetry.space_group_name_H-M   'P 1'
#
loop_
_entity.id
_entity.type
_entity.pdbx_description
1 polymer ?
#
loop_
_entity_poly.entity_id
_entity_poly.type
_entity_poly.pdbx_seq_one_letter_code
_entity_poly.pdbx_strand_id
1 'polypeptide(L)'
;MTHSRILLFVFGLLAATVRAEKPSCCAEAAAGEPLSALSLYQLEAAFTNDRNESVTLAEFRGRPVVLTMFFASCGYACPLLVGDMTRIRDSLPAEIRDDVAFVLVSFDTERDTPEALAKYRDERALGPQWQLLHGNADAVSELAALLGVKYRQETNGMFSHSNLITVLNREGEIVHQRNGLQGGLDETAAAVAQIEASP
;
A
#
# COMPACT_ATOMS: atom_id res chain seq x y z
N MET A 1 59.43 32.22 65.20
CA MET A 1 59.16 33.64 64.87
C MET A 1 58.58 33.71 63.47
N THR A 2 57.28 33.99 63.46
CA THR A 2 56.39 34.38 62.36
C THR A 2 57.05 35.21 61.27
N HIS A 3 57.07 34.75 60.02
CA HIS A 3 57.08 35.64 58.84
C HIS A 3 55.97 35.18 57.88
N SER A 4 54.84 35.87 58.03
CA SER A 4 53.69 35.86 57.14
C SER A 4 54.11 36.34 55.75
N ARG A 5 53.85 35.55 54.70
CA ARG A 5 53.98 35.98 53.30
C ARG A 5 52.59 36.00 52.68
N ILE A 6 52.06 37.21 52.59
CA ILE A 6 50.86 37.57 51.85
C ILE A 6 51.18 37.38 50.36
N LEU A 7 50.46 36.47 49.69
CA LEU A 7 50.41 36.40 48.23
C LEU A 7 48.99 36.77 47.80
N LEU A 8 48.91 37.92 47.14
CA LEU A 8 47.73 38.47 46.49
C LEU A 8 47.21 37.49 45.43
N PHE A 9 45.95 37.07 45.56
CA PHE A 9 45.21 36.36 44.53
C PHE A 9 44.83 37.33 43.40
N VAL A 10 45.43 37.16 42.22
CA VAL A 10 44.94 37.76 40.97
C VAL A 10 43.98 36.77 40.34
N PHE A 11 42.68 37.04 40.42
CA PHE A 11 41.64 36.26 39.76
C PHE A 11 41.63 36.58 38.26
N GLY A 12 42.27 35.74 37.46
CA GLY A 12 42.16 35.76 36.00
C GLY A 12 40.90 35.04 35.54
N LEU A 13 39.96 35.80 34.97
CA LEU A 13 38.71 35.27 34.40
C LEU A 13 39.02 34.55 33.08
N LEU A 14 39.09 33.22 33.08
CA LEU A 14 39.23 32.41 31.88
C LEU A 14 37.83 32.06 31.35
N ALA A 15 37.37 32.77 30.32
CA ALA A 15 36.12 32.46 29.63
C ALA A 15 36.31 31.16 28.82
N ALA A 16 35.85 30.04 29.38
CA ALA A 16 35.74 28.78 28.65
C ALA A 16 34.53 28.85 27.70
N THR A 17 34.79 29.01 26.40
CA THR A 17 33.77 28.82 25.37
C THR A 17 33.47 27.32 25.25
N VAL A 18 32.43 26.86 25.95
CA VAL A 18 31.86 25.53 25.74
C VAL A 18 31.29 25.50 24.31
N ARG A 19 31.93 24.75 23.42
CA ARG A 19 31.37 24.42 22.12
C ARG A 19 30.31 23.36 22.36
N ALA A 20 29.05 23.77 22.32
CA ALA A 20 27.92 22.86 22.44
C ALA A 20 27.87 21.96 21.22
N GLU A 21 28.38 20.73 21.36
CA GLU A 21 28.19 19.67 20.37
C GLU A 21 26.74 19.18 20.51
N LYS A 22 25.94 19.40 19.46
CA LYS A 22 24.49 19.12 19.49
C LYS A 22 24.25 17.61 19.64
N PRO A 23 23.31 17.19 20.50
CA PRO A 23 23.06 15.79 20.80
C PRO A 23 22.45 15.06 19.59
N SER A 24 22.77 13.77 19.49
CA SER A 24 22.30 12.78 18.50
C SER A 24 20.76 12.59 18.42
N CYS A 25 19.97 13.39 19.13
CA CYS A 25 18.51 13.34 19.09
C CYS A 25 17.91 13.86 17.77
N CYS A 26 18.70 14.46 16.89
CA CYS A 26 18.30 14.88 15.55
C CYS A 26 18.84 13.95 14.47
N ALA A 27 18.93 12.64 14.74
CA ALA A 27 18.91 11.69 13.65
C ALA A 27 17.50 11.72 13.06
N GLU A 28 17.27 12.65 12.13
CA GLU A 28 16.11 12.65 11.26
C GLU A 28 16.00 11.23 10.70
N ALA A 29 14.95 10.51 11.07
CA ALA A 29 14.65 9.25 10.41
C ALA A 29 14.68 9.54 8.91
N ALA A 30 15.47 8.77 8.15
CA ALA A 30 15.55 8.94 6.71
C ALA A 30 14.16 8.66 6.13
N ALA A 31 13.31 9.67 6.09
CA ALA A 31 12.10 9.69 5.31
C ALA A 31 12.59 9.52 3.88
N GLY A 32 12.31 8.36 3.28
CA GLY A 32 12.62 8.11 1.88
C GLY A 32 12.05 9.23 1.00
N GLU A 33 12.50 9.30 -0.25
CA GLU A 33 12.06 10.36 -1.16
C GLU A 33 10.54 10.56 -1.12
N PRO A 34 10.06 11.82 -1.17
CA PRO A 34 8.64 12.11 -1.13
C PRO A 34 7.92 11.36 -2.25
N LEU A 35 6.71 10.87 -1.96
CA LEU A 35 5.88 10.21 -2.98
C LEU A 35 5.60 11.20 -4.12
N SER A 36 5.54 10.67 -5.35
CA SER A 36 5.15 11.49 -6.49
C SER A 36 3.68 11.90 -6.37
N ALA A 37 3.32 13.01 -7.02
CA ALA A 37 1.93 13.48 -7.07
C ALA A 37 0.98 12.48 -7.78
N LEU A 38 1.52 11.49 -8.50
CA LEU A 38 0.76 10.46 -9.21
C LEU A 38 0.61 9.16 -8.39
N SER A 39 1.29 9.07 -7.25
CA SER A 39 1.23 7.88 -6.39
C SER A 39 -0.14 7.76 -5.73
N LEU A 40 -0.74 6.56 -5.84
CA LEU A 40 -1.93 6.19 -5.09
C LEU A 40 -1.69 6.08 -3.58
N TYR A 41 -0.43 6.02 -3.14
CA TYR A 41 -0.08 5.97 -1.72
C TYR A 41 -0.25 7.33 -1.02
N GLN A 42 -0.57 8.38 -1.76
CA GLN A 42 -1.03 9.65 -1.17
C GLN A 42 -2.49 9.56 -0.67
N LEU A 43 -3.24 8.52 -1.04
CA LEU A 43 -4.57 8.29 -0.50
C LEU A 43 -4.45 7.93 0.99
N GLU A 44 -4.83 8.86 1.85
CA GLU A 44 -4.79 8.69 3.31
C GLU A 44 -5.96 7.84 3.86
N ALA A 45 -6.89 7.43 2.98
CA ALA A 45 -8.02 6.61 3.37
C ALA A 45 -7.56 5.29 4.01
N ALA A 46 -8.08 5.02 5.20
CA ALA A 46 -7.86 3.76 5.89
C ALA A 46 -8.89 2.72 5.46
N PHE A 47 -8.41 1.52 5.17
CA PHE A 47 -9.19 0.33 4.92
C PHE A 47 -9.04 -0.63 6.10
N THR A 48 -9.93 -1.61 6.19
CA THR A 48 -9.81 -2.74 7.10
C THR A 48 -9.64 -4.00 6.28
N ASN A 49 -8.61 -4.78 6.54
CA ASN A 49 -8.42 -6.03 5.83
C ASN A 49 -9.31 -7.15 6.42
N ASP A 50 -9.32 -8.30 5.77
CA ASP A 50 -10.06 -9.49 6.19
C ASP A 50 -9.54 -10.16 7.50
N ARG A 51 -8.48 -9.61 8.10
CA ARG A 51 -7.98 -9.98 9.43
C ARG A 51 -8.33 -8.94 10.51
N ASN A 52 -9.21 -7.98 10.18
CA ASN A 52 -9.59 -6.87 11.06
C ASN A 52 -8.41 -5.93 11.41
N GLU A 53 -7.40 -5.84 10.55
CA GLU A 53 -6.28 -4.91 10.69
C GLU A 53 -6.55 -3.66 9.86
N SER A 54 -6.26 -2.48 10.43
CA SER A 54 -6.29 -1.22 9.67
C SER A 54 -5.11 -1.20 8.70
N VAL A 55 -5.38 -0.88 7.43
CA VAL A 55 -4.38 -0.85 6.35
C VAL A 55 -4.59 0.41 5.51
N THR A 56 -3.50 1.08 5.19
CA THR A 56 -3.44 2.14 4.17
C THR A 56 -2.73 1.63 2.92
N LEU A 57 -3.00 2.22 1.75
CA LEU A 57 -2.28 1.79 0.54
C LEU A 57 -0.78 2.05 0.62
N ALA A 58 -0.36 3.09 1.37
CA ALA A 58 1.05 3.42 1.57
C ALA A 58 1.87 2.32 2.26
N GLU A 59 1.24 1.40 2.98
CA GLU A 59 1.90 0.24 3.59
C GLU A 59 2.41 -0.77 2.55
N PHE A 60 1.93 -0.70 1.31
CA PHE A 60 2.45 -1.49 0.20
C PHE A 60 3.68 -0.87 -0.47
N ARG A 61 4.17 0.28 0.01
CA ARG A 61 5.38 0.91 -0.52
C ARG A 61 6.58 -0.02 -0.42
N GLY A 62 7.38 -0.06 -1.50
CA GLY A 62 8.56 -0.90 -1.62
C GLY A 62 8.33 -2.22 -2.35
N ARG A 63 7.08 -2.54 -2.73
CA ARG A 63 6.75 -3.73 -3.52
C ARG A 63 5.76 -3.45 -4.64
N PRO A 64 5.78 -4.24 -5.73
CA PRO A 64 4.75 -4.15 -6.75
C PRO A 64 3.37 -4.55 -6.21
N VAL A 65 2.32 -3.90 -6.70
CA VAL A 65 0.93 -4.21 -6.33
C VAL A 65 0.12 -4.54 -7.57
N VAL A 66 -0.57 -5.68 -7.56
CA VAL A 66 -1.62 -6.00 -8.54
C VAL A 66 -2.96 -5.82 -7.83
N LEU A 67 -3.72 -4.81 -8.24
CA LEU A 67 -4.94 -4.37 -7.58
C LEU A 67 -6.16 -4.51 -8.49
N THR A 68 -7.27 -4.97 -7.94
CA THR A 68 -8.58 -4.85 -8.57
C THR A 68 -9.67 -4.48 -7.56
N MET A 69 -10.74 -3.88 -8.07
CA MET A 69 -11.96 -3.66 -7.28
C MET A 69 -13.01 -4.72 -7.60
N PHE A 70 -13.71 -5.21 -6.59
CA PHE A 70 -14.65 -6.31 -6.70
C PHE A 70 -15.79 -6.20 -5.68
N PHE A 71 -16.63 -7.23 -5.62
CA PHE A 71 -17.51 -7.49 -4.48
C PHE A 71 -17.72 -9.00 -4.35
N ALA A 72 -17.77 -9.49 -3.11
CA ALA A 72 -17.67 -10.92 -2.81
C ALA A 72 -18.93 -11.70 -3.25
N SER A 73 -20.10 -11.06 -3.18
CA SER A 73 -21.39 -11.67 -3.55
C SER A 73 -21.63 -11.81 -5.07
N CYS A 74 -20.70 -11.34 -5.91
CA CYS A 74 -20.80 -11.47 -7.36
C CYS A 74 -20.63 -12.93 -7.83
N GLY A 75 -21.67 -13.49 -8.43
CA GLY A 75 -21.66 -14.87 -8.95
C GLY A 75 -21.11 -15.07 -10.37
N TYR A 76 -20.63 -14.02 -11.05
CA TYR A 76 -20.25 -14.12 -12.47
C TYR A 76 -18.89 -13.49 -12.81
N ALA A 77 -18.79 -12.16 -12.87
CA ALA A 77 -17.58 -11.49 -13.35
C ALA A 77 -16.42 -11.52 -12.34
N CYS A 78 -16.68 -11.26 -11.06
CA CYS A 78 -15.63 -11.21 -10.04
C CYS A 78 -14.90 -12.54 -9.82
N PRO A 79 -15.56 -13.73 -9.82
CA PRO A 79 -14.86 -15.01 -9.81
C PRO A 79 -13.86 -15.16 -10.96
N LEU A 80 -14.22 -14.70 -12.16
CA LEU A 80 -13.32 -14.73 -13.32
C LEU A 80 -12.16 -13.75 -13.15
N LEU A 81 -12.43 -12.55 -12.62
CA LEU A 81 -11.41 -11.52 -12.39
C LEU A 81 -10.38 -11.92 -11.33
N VAL A 82 -10.82 -12.52 -10.22
CA VAL A 82 -9.93 -13.08 -9.19
C VAL A 82 -9.14 -14.27 -9.77
N GLY A 83 -9.76 -15.09 -10.62
CA GLY A 83 -9.07 -16.14 -11.36
C GLY A 83 -8.00 -15.60 -12.31
N ASP A 84 -8.25 -14.48 -13.00
CA ASP A 84 -7.27 -13.81 -13.85
C ASP A 84 -6.07 -13.30 -13.05
N MET A 85 -6.31 -12.66 -11.89
CA MET A 85 -5.23 -12.26 -10.99
C MET A 85 -4.41 -13.45 -10.48
N THR A 86 -5.08 -14.57 -10.20
CA THR A 86 -4.40 -15.82 -9.81
C THR A 86 -3.52 -16.36 -10.95
N ARG A 87 -3.98 -16.29 -12.21
CA ARG A 87 -3.17 -16.69 -13.37
C ARG A 87 -1.97 -15.77 -13.58
N ILE A 88 -2.16 -14.46 -13.43
CA ILE A 88 -1.06 -13.48 -13.46
C ILE A 88 -0.03 -13.83 -12.38
N ARG A 89 -0.48 -14.10 -11.16
CA ARG A 89 0.42 -14.54 -10.07
C ARG A 89 1.20 -15.79 -10.45
N ASP A 90 0.51 -16.81 -10.96
CA ASP A 90 1.10 -18.12 -11.21
C ASP A 90 2.04 -18.12 -12.43
N SER A 91 1.97 -17.12 -13.31
CA SER A 91 2.91 -16.95 -14.43
C SER A 91 4.18 -16.19 -14.06
N LEU A 92 4.25 -15.57 -12.87
CA LEU A 92 5.45 -14.89 -12.39
C LEU A 92 6.51 -15.88 -11.88
N PRO A 93 7.81 -15.60 -12.09
CA PRO A 93 8.89 -16.30 -11.40
C PRO A 93 8.70 -16.26 -9.88
N ALA A 94 9.10 -17.30 -9.16
CA ALA A 94 8.84 -17.43 -7.72
C ALA A 94 9.41 -16.25 -6.92
N GLU A 95 10.61 -15.78 -7.29
CA GLU A 95 11.31 -14.68 -6.64
C GLU A 95 10.53 -13.36 -6.73
N ILE A 96 9.87 -13.13 -7.86
CA ILE A 96 9.03 -11.95 -8.10
C ILE A 96 7.67 -12.14 -7.43
N ARG A 97 7.06 -13.30 -7.66
CA ARG A 97 5.71 -13.64 -7.20
C ARG A 97 5.54 -13.46 -5.69
N ASP A 98 6.57 -13.79 -4.92
CA ASP A 98 6.52 -13.78 -3.46
C ASP A 98 6.68 -12.36 -2.87
N ASP A 99 7.16 -11.38 -3.65
CA ASP A 99 7.22 -9.97 -3.22
C ASP A 99 6.00 -9.14 -3.66
N VAL A 100 5.26 -9.59 -4.68
CA VAL A 100 4.08 -8.89 -5.21
C VAL A 100 2.88 -8.99 -4.25
N ALA A 101 2.28 -7.85 -3.93
CA ALA A 101 1.00 -7.81 -3.21
C ALA A 101 -0.18 -7.92 -4.18
N PHE A 102 -1.12 -8.84 -3.90
CA PHE A 102 -2.36 -8.97 -4.65
C PHE A 102 -3.52 -8.38 -3.84
N VAL A 103 -4.10 -7.28 -4.30
CA VAL A 103 -5.06 -6.49 -3.53
C VAL A 103 -6.45 -6.54 -4.17
N LEU A 104 -7.43 -7.00 -3.40
CA LEU A 104 -8.84 -6.98 -3.76
C LEU A 104 -9.54 -5.94 -2.88
N VAL A 105 -10.05 -4.86 -3.47
CA VAL A 105 -10.82 -3.85 -2.71
C VAL A 105 -12.30 -4.01 -3.00
N SER A 106 -13.11 -4.27 -1.97
CA SER A 106 -14.55 -4.34 -2.17
C SER A 106 -15.16 -2.96 -2.37
N PHE A 107 -16.03 -2.80 -3.37
CA PHE A 107 -16.89 -1.63 -3.48
C PHE A 107 -18.26 -1.80 -2.81
N ASP A 108 -18.55 -2.99 -2.28
CA ASP A 108 -19.77 -3.28 -1.54
C ASP A 108 -19.55 -3.07 -0.04
N THR A 109 -19.62 -1.81 0.36
CA THR A 109 -19.30 -1.35 1.72
C THR A 109 -20.31 -1.82 2.77
N GLU A 110 -21.47 -2.35 2.37
CA GLU A 110 -22.51 -2.79 3.30
C GLU A 110 -22.42 -4.29 3.61
N ARG A 111 -22.15 -5.12 2.59
CA ARG A 111 -22.19 -6.58 2.73
C ARG A 111 -20.82 -7.23 2.90
N ASP A 112 -19.79 -6.65 2.31
CA ASP A 112 -18.44 -7.20 2.35
C ASP A 112 -17.67 -6.68 3.57
N THR A 113 -18.15 -7.04 4.77
CA THR A 113 -17.45 -6.77 6.03
C THR A 113 -16.11 -7.54 6.08
N PRO A 114 -15.17 -7.16 6.96
CA PRO A 114 -13.93 -7.93 7.17
C PRO A 114 -14.17 -9.44 7.36
N GLU A 115 -15.20 -9.82 8.11
CA GLU A 115 -15.56 -11.23 8.35
C GLU A 115 -16.10 -11.93 7.10
N ALA A 116 -16.86 -11.21 6.26
CA ALA A 116 -17.33 -11.74 4.99
C ALA A 116 -16.15 -11.95 4.02
N LEU A 117 -15.21 -11.01 4.00
CA LEU A 117 -13.99 -11.11 3.21
C LEU A 117 -13.07 -12.24 3.69
N ALA A 118 -13.01 -12.50 5.00
CA ALA A 118 -12.27 -13.63 5.55
C ALA A 118 -12.83 -14.97 5.04
N LYS A 119 -14.16 -15.11 5.03
CA LYS A 119 -14.82 -16.29 4.44
C LYS A 119 -14.54 -16.40 2.94
N TYR A 120 -14.59 -15.28 2.22
CA TYR A 120 -14.29 -15.27 0.79
C TYR A 120 -12.85 -15.72 0.50
N ARG A 121 -11.88 -15.30 1.31
CA ARG A 121 -10.49 -15.80 1.22
C ARG A 121 -10.46 -17.32 1.30
N ASP A 122 -11.11 -17.90 2.30
CA ASP A 122 -11.11 -19.35 2.55
C ASP A 122 -11.76 -20.10 1.39
N GLU A 123 -12.93 -19.64 0.93
CA GLU A 123 -13.66 -20.20 -0.22
C GLU A 123 -12.83 -20.19 -1.51
N ARG A 124 -11.97 -19.19 -1.67
CA ARG A 124 -11.11 -19.02 -2.86
C ARG A 124 -9.67 -19.50 -2.66
N ALA A 125 -9.34 -20.05 -1.49
CA ALA A 125 -8.00 -20.48 -1.12
C ALA A 125 -6.92 -19.40 -1.38
N LEU A 126 -7.22 -18.14 -1.05
CA LEU A 126 -6.31 -17.02 -1.29
C LEU A 126 -5.19 -16.99 -0.23
N GLY A 127 -3.95 -17.18 -0.68
CA GLY A 127 -2.77 -17.23 0.16
C GLY A 127 -2.40 -15.90 0.86
N PRO A 128 -1.33 -15.90 1.67
CA PRO A 128 -0.97 -14.78 2.53
C PRO A 128 -0.59 -13.48 1.79
N GLN A 129 -0.12 -13.54 0.54
CA GLN A 129 0.16 -12.33 -0.25
C GLN A 129 -1.10 -11.57 -0.73
N TRP A 130 -2.29 -12.14 -0.53
CA TRP A 130 -3.54 -11.49 -0.87
C TRP A 130 -4.02 -10.58 0.26
N GLN A 131 -4.44 -9.37 -0.06
CA GLN A 131 -5.09 -8.43 0.85
C GLN A 131 -6.51 -8.17 0.36
N LEU A 132 -7.50 -8.47 1.19
CA LEU A 132 -8.90 -8.21 0.87
C LEU A 132 -9.33 -7.03 1.74
N LEU A 133 -9.66 -5.91 1.11
CA LEU A 133 -9.86 -4.63 1.78
C LEU A 133 -11.33 -4.22 1.75
N HIS A 134 -11.83 -3.90 2.94
CA HIS A 134 -13.10 -3.24 3.20
C HIS A 134 -12.85 -1.76 3.52
N GLY A 135 -13.67 -0.86 2.99
CA GLY A 135 -13.59 0.57 3.27
C GLY A 135 -14.97 1.20 3.41
N ASN A 136 -15.02 2.42 3.94
CA ASN A 136 -16.25 3.21 3.91
C ASN A 136 -16.54 3.72 2.47
N ALA A 137 -17.74 4.27 2.27
CA ALA A 137 -18.18 4.70 0.95
C ALA A 137 -17.27 5.77 0.30
N ASP A 138 -16.75 6.71 1.11
CA ASP A 138 -15.89 7.79 0.62
C ASP A 138 -14.53 7.25 0.17
N ALA A 139 -13.89 6.40 0.98
CA ALA A 139 -12.62 5.75 0.67
C ALA A 139 -12.71 4.91 -0.61
N VAL A 140 -13.78 4.12 -0.75
CA VAL A 140 -14.04 3.29 -1.93
C VAL A 140 -14.29 4.16 -3.15
N SER A 141 -15.09 5.21 -3.03
CA SER A 141 -15.42 6.09 -4.15
C SER A 141 -14.21 6.87 -4.64
N GLU A 142 -13.37 7.36 -3.73
CA GLU A 142 -12.12 8.07 -4.04
C GLU A 142 -11.12 7.15 -4.74
N LEU A 143 -10.90 5.94 -4.20
CA LEU A 143 -10.02 4.96 -4.85
C LEU A 143 -10.55 4.56 -6.23
N ALA A 144 -11.86 4.35 -6.38
CA ALA A 144 -12.46 4.05 -7.67
C ALA A 144 -12.22 5.17 -8.69
N ALA A 145 -12.34 6.43 -8.26
CA ALA A 145 -12.07 7.59 -9.12
C ALA A 145 -10.60 7.64 -9.57
N LEU A 146 -9.66 7.42 -8.65
CA LEU A 146 -8.22 7.41 -8.95
C LEU A 146 -7.83 6.26 -9.90
N LEU A 147 -8.45 5.09 -9.74
CA LEU A 147 -8.21 3.93 -10.60
C LEU A 147 -8.96 4.01 -11.94
N GLY A 148 -9.93 4.91 -12.09
CA GLY A 148 -10.83 4.96 -13.25
C GLY A 148 -11.88 3.84 -13.27
N VAL A 149 -12.16 3.22 -12.12
CA VAL A 149 -13.21 2.20 -11.97
C VAL A 149 -14.56 2.89 -11.85
N LYS A 150 -15.48 2.56 -12.76
CA LYS A 150 -16.88 2.97 -12.67
C LYS A 150 -17.69 1.83 -12.10
N TYR A 151 -18.51 2.12 -11.09
CA TYR A 151 -19.45 1.16 -10.52
C TYR A 151 -20.77 1.85 -10.18
N ARG A 152 -21.85 1.07 -10.17
CA ARG A 152 -23.20 1.52 -9.79
C ARG A 152 -23.94 0.36 -9.16
N GLN A 153 -24.55 0.58 -8.01
CA GLN A 153 -25.48 -0.37 -7.42
C GLN A 153 -26.82 -0.30 -8.15
N GLU A 154 -27.33 -1.46 -8.53
CA GLU A 154 -28.62 -1.67 -9.18
C GLU A 154 -29.71 -1.93 -8.12
N THR A 155 -30.97 -1.79 -8.52
CA THR A 155 -32.13 -1.94 -7.60
C THR A 155 -32.27 -3.32 -6.98
N ASN A 156 -31.67 -4.35 -7.59
CA ASN A 156 -31.63 -5.72 -7.08
C ASN A 156 -30.44 -5.97 -6.13
N GLY A 157 -29.68 -4.93 -5.76
CA GLY A 157 -28.48 -5.02 -4.92
C GLY A 157 -27.25 -5.59 -5.64
N MET A 158 -27.30 -5.81 -6.95
CA MET A 158 -26.11 -6.14 -7.75
C MET A 158 -25.40 -4.88 -8.20
N PHE A 159 -24.20 -5.01 -8.76
CA PHE A 159 -23.43 -3.86 -9.26
C PHE A 159 -23.12 -4.01 -10.74
N SER A 160 -23.35 -2.94 -11.51
CA SER A 160 -22.77 -2.75 -12.83
C SER A 160 -21.40 -2.10 -12.64
N HIS A 161 -20.32 -2.73 -13.08
CA HIS A 161 -18.97 -2.19 -12.89
C HIS A 161 -17.99 -2.52 -14.02
N SER A 162 -16.94 -1.71 -14.14
CA SER A 162 -15.78 -2.00 -14.98
C SER A 162 -14.95 -3.14 -14.41
N ASN A 163 -14.44 -4.03 -15.27
CA ASN A 163 -13.45 -5.05 -14.90
C ASN A 163 -12.06 -4.50 -15.20
N LEU A 164 -11.31 -4.12 -14.16
CA LEU A 164 -10.02 -3.47 -14.30
C LEU A 164 -9.01 -4.08 -13.34
N ILE A 165 -7.88 -4.56 -13.86
CA ILE A 165 -6.69 -4.88 -13.07
C ILE A 165 -5.70 -3.74 -13.27
N THR A 166 -5.20 -3.19 -12.17
CA THR A 166 -4.20 -2.13 -12.14
C THR A 166 -2.92 -2.67 -11.53
N VAL A 167 -1.78 -2.38 -12.13
CA VAL A 167 -0.45 -2.70 -11.60
C VAL A 167 0.20 -1.40 -11.15
N LEU A 168 0.65 -1.39 -9.89
CA LEU A 168 1.42 -0.30 -9.30
C LEU A 168 2.89 -0.70 -9.17
N ASN A 169 3.79 0.26 -9.41
CA ASN A 169 5.20 0.13 -9.02
C ASN A 169 5.38 0.24 -7.49
N ARG A 170 6.63 0.13 -7.03
CA ARG A 170 7.00 0.15 -5.61
C ARG A 170 6.68 1.49 -4.93
N GLU A 171 6.49 2.53 -5.71
CA GLU A 171 6.15 3.89 -5.29
C GLU A 171 4.64 4.16 -5.36
N GLY A 172 3.83 3.21 -5.82
CA GLY A 172 2.37 3.31 -5.88
C GLY A 172 1.84 4.01 -7.13
N GLU A 173 2.66 4.18 -8.16
CA GLU A 173 2.26 4.76 -9.44
C GLU A 173 1.71 3.69 -10.38
N ILE A 174 0.66 4.03 -11.12
CA ILE A 174 0.06 3.14 -12.11
C ILE A 174 1.01 2.98 -13.31
N VAL A 175 1.53 1.76 -13.51
CA VAL A 175 2.41 1.44 -14.64
C VAL A 175 1.73 0.57 -15.71
N HIS A 176 0.66 -0.12 -15.35
CA HIS A 176 -0.13 -0.91 -16.30
C HIS A 176 -1.59 -1.00 -15.85
N GLN A 177 -2.50 -0.97 -16.81
CA GLN A 177 -3.92 -1.22 -16.59
C GLN A 177 -4.48 -2.13 -17.67
N ARG A 178 -5.23 -3.13 -17.24
CA ARG A 178 -5.87 -4.12 -18.10
C ARG A 178 -7.37 -4.10 -17.87
N ASN A 179 -8.10 -3.78 -18.93
CA ASN A 179 -9.57 -3.82 -18.96
C ASN A 179 -10.08 -5.18 -19.44
N GLY A 180 -11.17 -5.66 -18.87
CA GLY A 180 -11.88 -6.86 -19.30
C GLY A 180 -11.56 -8.12 -18.48
N LEU A 181 -11.90 -9.28 -19.06
CA LEU A 181 -11.74 -10.61 -18.47
C LEU A 181 -10.96 -11.53 -19.44
N GLN A 182 -10.14 -12.44 -18.91
CA GLN A 182 -9.44 -13.54 -19.59
C GLN A 182 -8.42 -13.19 -20.69
N GLY A 183 -8.39 -11.97 -21.22
CA GLY A 183 -7.36 -11.49 -22.16
C GLY A 183 -6.29 -10.64 -21.49
N GLY A 184 -5.11 -10.52 -22.13
CA GLY A 184 -4.07 -9.56 -21.70
C GLY A 184 -3.27 -9.97 -20.45
N LEU A 185 -3.34 -11.24 -20.03
CA LEU A 185 -2.76 -11.69 -18.75
C LEU A 185 -1.24 -11.80 -18.82
N ASP A 186 -0.69 -12.25 -19.95
CA ASP A 186 0.75 -12.38 -20.15
C ASP A 186 1.41 -11.00 -20.20
N GLU A 187 0.77 -10.03 -20.85
CA GLU A 187 1.22 -8.64 -20.88
C GLU A 187 1.18 -8.01 -19.48
N THR A 188 0.14 -8.31 -18.70
CA THR A 188 0.04 -7.84 -17.31
C THR A 188 1.15 -8.45 -16.44
N ALA A 189 1.41 -9.75 -16.58
CA ALA A 189 2.49 -10.43 -15.86
C ALA A 189 3.87 -9.91 -16.27
N ALA A 190 4.08 -9.65 -17.56
CA ALA A 190 5.32 -9.04 -18.07
C ALA A 190 5.52 -7.62 -17.50
N ALA A 191 4.46 -6.83 -17.37
CA ALA A 191 4.52 -5.51 -16.76
C ALA A 191 4.94 -5.59 -15.27
N VAL A 192 4.40 -6.56 -14.52
CA VAL A 192 4.81 -6.80 -13.13
C VAL A 192 6.29 -7.20 -13.07
N ALA A 193 6.73 -8.13 -13.91
CA ALA A 193 8.12 -8.61 -13.92
C ALA A 193 9.13 -7.51 -14.30
N GLN A 194 8.73 -6.50 -15.08
CA GLN A 194 9.58 -5.37 -15.46
C GLN A 194 9.84 -4.39 -14.30
N ILE A 195 8.96 -4.35 -13.30
CA ILE A 195 9.15 -3.49 -12.11
C ILE A 195 10.38 -3.96 -11.33
N GLU A 196 10.55 -5.27 -11.17
CA GLU A 196 11.69 -5.87 -10.48
C GLU A 196 13.03 -5.73 -11.23
N ALA A 197 12.96 -5.54 -12.55
CA ALA A 197 14.14 -5.35 -13.38
C ALA A 197 14.64 -3.89 -13.42
N SER A 198 13.86 -2.92 -12.90
CA SER A 198 14.30 -1.53 -12.75
C SER A 198 15.02 -1.35 -11.41
N PRO A 199 16.28 -0.87 -11.42
CA PRO A 199 17.06 -0.63 -10.21
C PRO A 199 16.52 0.52 -9.35
#